data_AF-A0A0D7EJL5-F1
#
_entry.id   AF-A0A0D7EJL5-F1
#
_cell.length_a   1.000
_cell.length_b   1.000
_cell.length_c   1.000
_cell.angle_alpha   90.00
_cell.angle_beta   90.00
_cell.angle_gamma   90.00
#
_symmetry.space_group_name_H-M   'P 1'
#
loop_
_entity.id
_entity.type
_entity.pdbx_description
1 polymer ?
#
loop_
_entity_poly.entity_id
_entity_poly.type
_entity_poly.pdbx_seq_one_letter_code
_entity_poly.pdbx_strand_id
1 'polypeptide(L)'
;MTAFITSLFGPRQLIFAFVVVGLLTWICYSFSKHVTKNRIHGSAVAIIIGLALAYYGGITTGGKKGIADVWMFSGFALMGGAMLRDFCIVSTAYGVKLSELKKAGLGGVLALVIGTALAFAMGVLAA
;
A
#
# COMPACT_ATOMS: atom_id res chain seq x y z
N MET A 1 33.03 5.88 -6.22
CA MET A 1 31.93 4.90 -6.04
C MET A 1 30.60 5.53 -5.65
N THR A 2 30.56 6.49 -4.72
CA THR A 2 29.33 7.20 -4.32
C THR A 2 28.64 7.96 -5.45
N ALA A 3 29.39 8.60 -6.35
CA ALA A 3 28.85 9.33 -7.52
C ALA A 3 28.16 8.43 -8.57
N PHE A 4 28.61 7.18 -8.72
CA PHE A 4 28.00 6.23 -9.65
C PHE A 4 26.66 5.71 -9.12
N ILE A 5 26.58 5.48 -7.80
CA ILE A 5 25.36 5.08 -7.10
C ILE A 5 24.31 6.21 -7.16
N THR A 6 24.70 7.47 -6.94
CA THR A 6 23.76 8.61 -7.06
C THR A 6 23.27 8.83 -8.48
N SER A 7 24.10 8.57 -9.50
CA SER A 7 23.72 8.68 -10.91
C SER A 7 22.74 7.58 -11.36
N LEU A 8 22.85 6.37 -10.80
CA LEU A 8 21.95 5.25 -11.10
C LEU A 8 20.58 5.38 -10.41
N PHE A 9 20.57 5.83 -9.15
CA PHE A 9 19.34 5.88 -8.34
C PHE A 9 18.64 7.24 -8.36
N GLY A 10 19.33 8.34 -8.67
CA GLY A 10 18.76 9.69 -8.71
C GLY A 10 17.48 9.81 -9.56
N PRO A 11 17.48 9.37 -10.83
CA PRO A 11 16.29 9.41 -11.68
C PRO A 11 15.37 8.18 -11.54
N ARG A 12 15.81 7.11 -10.86
CA ARG A 12 15.13 5.78 -10.84
C ARG A 12 14.60 5.39 -9.46
N GLN A 13 14.28 6.37 -8.62
CA GLN A 13 13.80 6.18 -7.25
C GLN A 13 12.51 5.34 -7.18
N LEU A 14 11.62 5.48 -8.17
CA LEU A 14 10.39 4.70 -8.27
C LEU A 14 10.65 3.22 -8.58
N ILE A 15 11.56 2.94 -9.53
CA ILE A 15 11.92 1.55 -9.89
C ILE A 15 12.55 0.86 -8.68
N PHE A 16 13.41 1.58 -7.95
CA PHE A 16 13.99 1.07 -6.71
C PHE A 16 12.91 0.73 -5.67
N ALA A 17 11.91 1.60 -5.49
CA ALA A 17 10.79 1.34 -4.59
C ALA A 17 10.03 0.05 -4.97
N PHE A 18 9.73 -0.16 -6.25
CA PHE A 18 9.08 -1.38 -6.73
C PHE A 18 9.92 -2.64 -6.49
N VAL A 19 11.23 -2.59 -6.74
CA VAL A 19 12.13 -3.72 -6.49
C VAL A 19 12.18 -4.08 -5.01
N VAL A 20 12.31 -3.08 -4.14
CA VAL A 20 12.34 -3.29 -2.69
C VAL A 20 11.01 -3.88 -2.20
N VAL A 21 9.87 -3.37 -2.67
CA VAL A 21 8.54 -3.87 -2.28
C VAL A 21 8.30 -5.28 -2.82
N GLY A 22 8.71 -5.57 -4.05
CA GLY A 22 8.64 -6.90 -4.64
C GLY A 22 9.48 -7.91 -3.87
N LEU A 23 10.70 -7.53 -3.47
CA LEU A 23 11.56 -8.38 -2.65
C LEU A 23 10.97 -8.60 -1.25
N LEU A 24 10.47 -7.54 -0.62
CA LEU A 24 9.89 -7.59 0.72
C LEU A 24 8.64 -8.46 0.76
N THR A 25 7.75 -8.30 -0.22
CA THR A 25 6.56 -9.15 -0.35
C THR A 25 6.93 -10.61 -0.61
N TRP A 26 7.92 -10.88 -1.47
CA TRP A 26 8.42 -12.24 -1.70
C TRP A 26 8.97 -12.89 -0.41
N ILE A 27 9.78 -12.17 0.35
CA ILE A 27 10.30 -12.62 1.64
C ILE A 27 9.15 -12.88 2.62
N CYS A 28 8.17 -11.98 2.71
CA CYS A 28 7.01 -12.14 3.59
C CYS A 28 6.15 -13.36 3.24
N TYR A 29 5.94 -13.64 1.96
CA TYR A 29 5.22 -14.83 1.52
C TYR A 29 6.00 -16.11 1.80
N SER A 30 7.31 -16.10 1.59
CA SER A 30 8.18 -17.23 1.94
C SER A 30 8.14 -17.51 3.45
N PHE A 31 8.23 -16.46 4.27
CA PHE A 31 8.15 -16.54 5.73
C PHE A 31 6.78 -17.00 6.23
N SER A 32 5.69 -16.43 5.71
CA SER A 32 4.30 -16.83 6.05
C SER A 32 4.05 -18.32 5.75
N LYS A 33 4.59 -18.83 4.65
CA LYS A 33 4.49 -20.25 4.27
C LYS A 33 5.28 -21.16 5.20
N HIS A 34 6.49 -20.76 5.60
CA HIS A 34 7.39 -21.61 6.40
C HIS A 34 7.13 -21.55 7.91
N VAL A 35 6.79 -20.38 8.44
CA VAL A 35 6.66 -20.14 9.89
C VAL A 35 5.21 -20.18 10.35
N THR A 36 4.29 -19.64 9.56
CA THR A 36 2.88 -19.48 9.97
C THR A 36 1.95 -20.53 9.38
N LYS A 37 2.47 -21.54 8.65
CA LYS A 37 1.69 -22.60 7.98
C LYS A 37 0.47 -22.04 7.23
N ASN A 38 0.62 -20.92 6.52
CA ASN A 38 -0.45 -20.21 5.79
C ASN A 38 -1.64 -19.70 6.64
N ARG A 39 -1.55 -19.64 7.97
CA ARG A 39 -2.63 -19.04 8.79
C ARG A 39 -2.74 -17.53 8.63
N ILE A 40 -1.61 -16.84 8.43
CA ILE A 40 -1.55 -15.39 8.22
C ILE A 40 -1.15 -15.12 6.78
N HIS A 41 -1.94 -14.31 6.08
CA HIS A 41 -1.67 -13.95 4.69
C HIS A 41 -0.35 -13.16 4.57
N GLY A 42 0.52 -13.52 3.62
CA GLY A 42 1.84 -12.88 3.47
C GLY A 42 1.77 -11.35 3.33
N SER A 43 0.68 -10.83 2.74
CA SER A 43 0.41 -9.39 2.66
C SER A 43 0.27 -8.71 4.03
N ALA A 44 -0.36 -9.35 5.02
CA ALA A 44 -0.51 -8.77 6.36
C ALA A 44 0.85 -8.61 7.06
N VAL A 45 1.74 -9.59 6.90
CA VAL A 45 3.13 -9.52 7.40
C VAL A 45 3.89 -8.38 6.72
N ALA A 46 3.72 -8.22 5.40
CA ALA A 46 4.34 -7.13 4.65
C ALA A 46 3.88 -5.75 5.11
N ILE A 47 2.59 -5.57 5.43
CA ILE A 47 2.05 -4.31 5.96
C ILE A 47 2.69 -3.97 7.31
N ILE A 48 2.77 -4.94 8.23
CA ILE A 48 3.37 -4.74 9.55
C ILE A 48 4.84 -4.33 9.43
N ILE A 49 5.61 -5.04 8.59
CA ILE A 49 7.02 -4.73 8.35
C ILE A 49 7.16 -3.34 7.69
N GLY A 50 6.33 -3.03 6.70
CA GLY A 50 6.31 -1.71 6.06
C GLY A 50 6.02 -0.58 7.03
N LEU A 51 5.08 -0.77 7.96
CA LEU A 51 4.75 0.20 9.01
C LEU A 51 5.91 0.36 10.00
N ALA A 52 6.54 -0.74 10.42
CA ALA A 52 7.71 -0.71 11.30
C ALA A 52 8.88 0.05 10.64
N LEU A 53 9.13 -0.20 9.35
CA LEU A 53 10.14 0.52 8.57
C LEU A 53 9.77 2.01 8.45
N ALA A 54 8.49 2.35 8.25
CA ALA A 54 8.02 3.73 8.18
C ALA A 54 8.23 4.49 9.48
N TYR A 55 7.95 3.84 10.61
CA TYR A 55 8.21 4.38 11.94
C TYR A 55 9.71 4.62 12.17
N TYR A 56 10.56 3.63 11.87
CA TYR A 56 12.00 3.77 12.00
C TYR A 56 12.56 4.87 11.09
N GLY A 57 12.14 4.92 9.83
CA GLY A 57 12.52 5.97 8.88
C GLY A 57 12.08 7.37 9.32
N GLY A 58 10.93 7.49 10.00
CA GLY A 58 10.48 8.77 10.57
C GLY A 58 11.39 9.25 11.70
N ILE A 59 11.79 8.36 12.61
CA ILE A 59 12.69 8.68 13.73
C ILE A 59 14.08 9.08 13.21
N THR A 60 14.66 8.31 12.29
CA THR A 60 16.04 8.55 11.83
C THR A 60 16.18 9.83 11.00
N THR A 61 15.14 10.21 10.26
CA THR A 61 15.18 11.35 9.33
C THR A 61 14.63 12.63 9.99
N GLY A 62 14.00 12.52 11.17
CA GLY A 62 13.32 13.63 11.85
C GLY A 62 12.16 14.25 11.05
N GLY A 63 11.77 13.60 9.96
CA GLY A 63 10.83 14.10 8.97
C GLY A 63 9.43 13.56 9.16
N LYS A 64 8.44 14.23 8.56
CA LYS A 64 7.01 13.90 8.70
C LYS A 64 6.54 12.82 7.72
N LYS A 65 7.36 12.38 6.76
CA LYS A 65 6.96 11.48 5.67
C LYS A 65 7.58 10.07 5.78
N GLY A 66 8.21 9.76 6.92
CA GLY A 66 8.73 8.41 7.20
C GLY A 66 9.91 8.03 6.31
N ILE A 67 9.93 6.81 5.75
CA ILE A 67 11.02 6.31 4.89
C ILE A 67 11.20 7.17 3.63
N ALA A 68 10.14 7.85 3.18
CA ALA A 68 10.19 8.66 1.97
C ALA A 68 11.02 9.96 2.12
N ASP A 69 11.37 10.36 3.34
CA ASP A 69 12.27 11.49 3.57
C ASP A 69 13.74 11.14 3.27
N VAL A 70 14.07 9.85 3.12
CA VAL A 70 15.39 9.42 2.65
C VAL A 70 15.45 9.53 1.13
N TRP A 71 16.47 10.22 0.60
CA TRP A 71 16.62 10.53 -0.83
C TRP A 71 16.51 9.33 -1.78
N MET A 72 16.93 8.14 -1.34
CA MET A 72 16.90 6.90 -2.12
C MET A 72 15.51 6.24 -2.10
N PHE A 73 14.68 6.53 -1.09
CA PHE A 73 13.37 5.95 -0.84
C PHE A 73 12.20 6.91 -1.11
N SER A 74 12.47 8.12 -1.61
CA SER A 74 11.45 9.10 -2.04
C SER A 74 10.43 8.52 -3.03
N GLY A 75 10.83 7.52 -3.84
CA GLY A 75 9.94 6.80 -4.75
C GLY A 75 8.77 6.09 -4.06
N PHE A 76 8.89 5.75 -2.78
CA PHE A 76 7.81 5.16 -1.99
C PHE A 76 6.63 6.13 -1.79
N ALA A 77 6.88 7.44 -1.72
CA ALA A 77 5.81 8.42 -1.60
C ALA A 77 4.93 8.48 -2.86
N LEU A 78 5.55 8.41 -4.04
CA LEU A 78 4.81 8.37 -5.30
C LEU A 78 4.08 7.04 -5.46
N MET A 79 4.79 5.93 -5.21
CA MET A 79 4.26 4.57 -5.34
C MET A 79 3.05 4.33 -4.44
N GLY A 80 3.13 4.72 -3.16
CA GLY A 80 2.06 4.52 -2.17
C GLY A 80 0.97 5.59 -2.17
N GLY A 81 1.18 6.72 -2.86
CA GLY A 81 0.24 7.83 -2.93
C GLY A 81 -0.61 7.80 -4.21
N ALA A 82 -0.36 8.76 -5.10
CA ALA A 82 -1.15 8.94 -6.32
C ALA A 82 -1.13 7.70 -7.22
N MET A 83 0.02 7.04 -7.40
CA MET A 83 0.09 5.83 -8.24
C MET A 83 -0.74 4.67 -7.68
N LEU A 84 -0.68 4.41 -6.36
CA LEU A 84 -1.48 3.36 -5.75
C LEU A 84 -2.98 3.63 -5.92
N ARG A 85 -3.41 4.87 -5.74
CA ARG A 85 -4.80 5.27 -5.96
C ARG A 85 -5.24 5.00 -7.39
N ASP A 86 -4.47 5.46 -8.38
CA ASP A 86 -4.81 5.30 -9.78
C ASP A 86 -4.81 3.80 -10.18
N PHE A 87 -3.87 3.02 -9.64
CA PHE A 87 -3.86 1.55 -9.78
C PHE A 87 -5.12 0.90 -9.21
N CYS A 88 -5.56 1.29 -8.00
CA CYS A 88 -6.77 0.74 -7.39
C CYS A 88 -8.05 1.08 -8.17
N ILE A 89 -8.14 2.29 -8.73
CA ILE A 89 -9.26 2.70 -9.60
C ILE A 89 -9.28 1.80 -10.83
N VAL A 90 -8.15 1.66 -11.51
CA VAL A 90 -8.01 0.86 -12.73
C VAL A 90 -8.25 -0.63 -12.45
N SER A 91 -7.68 -1.20 -11.39
CA SER A 91 -7.86 -2.62 -11.04
C SER A 91 -9.31 -2.96 -10.73
N THR A 92 -10.03 -2.04 -10.06
CA THR A 92 -11.46 -2.22 -9.78
C THR A 92 -12.27 -2.12 -11.06
N ALA A 93 -11.98 -1.14 -11.92
CA ALA A 93 -12.65 -1.00 -13.21
C ALA A 93 -12.48 -2.25 -14.10
N TYR A 94 -11.27 -2.85 -14.12
CA TYR A 94 -11.02 -4.08 -14.88
C TYR A 94 -11.74 -5.33 -14.31
N GLY A 95 -11.94 -5.41 -13.00
CA GLY A 95 -12.59 -6.56 -12.35
C GLY A 95 -14.13 -6.54 -12.40
N VAL A 96 -14.72 -5.41 -12.79
CA VAL A 96 -16.16 -5.18 -12.70
C VAL A 96 -16.90 -5.74 -13.92
N LYS A 97 -17.97 -6.52 -13.67
CA LYS A 97 -18.91 -6.96 -14.70
C LYS A 97 -20.10 -6.01 -14.76
N LEU A 98 -20.28 -5.30 -15.88
CA LEU A 98 -21.35 -4.32 -16.04
C LEU A 98 -22.76 -4.91 -15.89
N SER A 99 -22.94 -6.18 -16.24
CA SER A 99 -24.22 -6.90 -16.04
C SER A 99 -24.60 -7.00 -14.56
N GLU A 100 -23.63 -7.27 -13.69
CA GLU A 100 -23.85 -7.41 -12.25
C GLU A 100 -24.07 -6.05 -11.59
N LEU A 101 -23.36 -5.00 -12.05
CA LEU A 101 -23.63 -3.63 -11.58
C LEU A 101 -25.05 -3.17 -11.91
N LYS A 102 -25.53 -3.45 -13.13
CA LYS A 102 -26.90 -3.10 -13.52
C LYS A 102 -27.95 -3.85 -12.69
N LYS A 103 -27.70 -5.13 -12.36
CA LYS A 103 -28.57 -5.93 -11.48
C LYS A 103 -28.57 -5.40 -10.04
N ALA A 104 -27.40 -5.05 -9.50
CA ALA A 104 -27.29 -4.46 -8.16
C ALA A 104 -28.03 -3.12 -8.07
N GLY A 105 -27.96 -2.31 -9.14
CA GLY A 105 -28.78 -1.13 -9.35
C GLY A 105 -28.77 -0.17 -8.15
N LEU A 106 -29.94 0.39 -7.83
CA LEU A 106 -30.11 1.34 -6.73
C LEU A 106 -29.83 0.72 -5.35
N GLY A 107 -30.12 -0.58 -5.18
CA GLY A 107 -29.88 -1.29 -3.93
C GLY A 107 -28.40 -1.34 -3.56
N GLY A 108 -27.53 -1.57 -4.54
CA GLY A 108 -26.07 -1.55 -4.34
C GLY A 108 -25.56 -0.15 -3.95
N VAL A 109 -26.08 0.90 -4.58
CA VAL A 109 -25.69 2.29 -4.26
C VAL A 109 -26.13 2.67 -2.84
N LEU A 110 -27.39 2.37 -2.49
CA LEU A 110 -27.91 2.64 -1.15
C LEU A 110 -27.16 1.85 -0.08
N ALA A 111 -26.86 0.57 -0.32
CA ALA A 111 -26.07 -0.24 0.60
C ALA A 111 -24.66 0.34 0.82
N LEU A 112 -24.00 0.83 -0.25
CA LEU A 112 -22.70 1.49 -0.14
C LEU A 112 -22.78 2.76 0.70
N VAL A 113 -23.73 3.66 0.41
CA VAL A 113 -23.86 4.95 1.08
C VAL A 113 -24.24 4.75 2.55
N ILE A 114 -25.26 3.95 2.83
CA ILE A 114 -25.74 3.67 4.18
C ILE A 114 -24.67 2.94 4.98
N GLY A 115 -24.05 1.90 4.41
CA GLY A 115 -23.01 1.13 5.08
C GLY A 115 -21.79 1.98 5.44
N THR A 116 -21.38 2.86 4.52
CA THR A 116 -20.26 3.80 4.77
C THR A 116 -20.63 4.80 5.85
N ALA A 117 -21.82 5.44 5.75
CA ALA A 117 -22.29 6.40 6.75
C ALA A 117 -22.41 5.78 8.15
N LEU A 118 -22.94 4.56 8.25
CA LEU A 118 -23.02 3.81 9.50
C LEU A 118 -21.63 3.48 10.07
N ALA A 119 -20.68 3.06 9.24
CA ALA A 119 -19.31 2.79 9.68
C ALA A 119 -18.65 4.05 10.26
N PHE A 120 -18.84 5.21 9.62
CA PHE A 120 -18.37 6.50 10.16
C PHE A 120 -19.08 6.87 11.46
N ALA A 121 -20.41 6.73 11.53
CA ALA A 121 -21.18 7.04 12.74
C ALA A 121 -20.75 6.18 13.94
N MET A 122 -20.58 4.87 13.73
CA MET A 122 -20.04 3.95 14.74
C MET A 122 -18.62 4.33 15.17
N GLY A 123 -17.77 4.74 14.23
CA GLY A 123 -16.43 5.23 14.52
C GLY A 123 -16.44 6.48 15.40
N VAL A 124 -17.36 7.42 15.15
CA VAL A 124 -17.52 8.63 15.97
C VAL A 124 -18.08 8.30 17.36
N LEU A 125 -19.02 7.36 17.47
CA LEU A 125 -19.60 6.94 18.76
C LEU A 125 -18.61 6.18 19.65
N ALA A 126 -17.64 5.47 19.06
CA ALA A 126 -16.63 4.71 19.78
C ALA A 126 -15.37 5.51 20.14
N ALA A 127 -15.21 6.72 19.57
CA ALA A 127 -14.11 7.64 19.84
C ALA A 127 -14.39 8.51 21.07
#